data_AF-A0A537GXP8-F1
#
_entry.id   AF-A0A537GXP8-F1
#
_cell.length_a   1.000
_cell.length_b   1.000
_cell.length_c   1.000
_cell.angle_alpha   90.00
_cell.angle_beta   90.00
_cell.angle_gamma   90.00
#
_symmetry.space_group_name_H-M   'P 1'
#
loop_
_entity.id
_entity.type
_entity.pdbx_description
1 polymer ?
#
loop_
_entity_poly.entity_id
_entity_poly.type
_entity_poly.pdbx_seq_one_letter_code
_entity_poly.pdbx_strand_id
1 'polypeptide(L)'
;MFCLAAGLSYRVGGLLPSIELETYFLSGLSGFLFACTFLSKRSLSLERYWHIPFAFSVFSLSGLLDLVLTHGFVVTVLDQTPTATNPIASTVIGTILAQLVSTLSIVVPVILLTIWSKMGLKSIFIDREKIWKGLRVGIIGFVIFYLLTLSGLLQSLFPNNGITPSRFLTLTPAILILVLSNGLREEFWFRGLFLKKYGRFLGPLSSNVLQATVFALFHLQVQYTQFLLVFLGFTFVLGLWLGYLMKESGNILGPAIFHAGADIPIYLVFLTNLSP
;
A
#
# COMPACT_ATOMS: atom_id res chain seq x y z
N MET A 1 -19.88 8.84 -3.85
CA MET A 1 -19.24 9.36 -5.08
C MET A 1 -17.91 10.04 -4.80
N PHE A 2 -17.84 11.08 -3.95
CA PHE A 2 -16.57 11.78 -3.66
C PHE A 2 -15.39 10.86 -3.31
N CYS A 3 -15.57 9.91 -2.38
CA CYS A 3 -14.45 9.04 -1.96
C CYS A 3 -13.92 8.13 -3.08
N LEU A 4 -14.81 7.61 -3.93
CA LEU A 4 -14.39 6.80 -5.09
C LEU A 4 -13.66 7.67 -6.10
N ALA A 5 -14.20 8.86 -6.40
CA ALA A 5 -13.57 9.81 -7.31
C ALA A 5 -12.17 10.21 -6.78
N ALA A 6 -12.06 10.67 -5.55
CA ALA A 6 -10.79 11.09 -4.95
C ALA A 6 -9.76 9.95 -4.87
N GLY A 7 -10.19 8.73 -4.54
CA GLY A 7 -9.32 7.56 -4.52
C GLY A 7 -8.81 7.17 -5.91
N LEU A 8 -9.68 7.21 -6.93
CA LEU A 8 -9.32 6.86 -8.30
C LEU A 8 -8.59 8.00 -9.03
N SER A 9 -8.80 9.25 -8.65
CA SER A 9 -8.10 10.41 -9.20
C SER A 9 -6.59 10.27 -9.05
N TYR A 10 -6.10 9.75 -7.92
CA TYR A 10 -4.68 9.47 -7.76
C TYR A 10 -4.14 8.57 -8.89
N ARG A 11 -4.89 7.52 -9.26
CA ARG A 11 -4.46 6.56 -10.27
C ARG A 11 -4.46 7.13 -11.70
N VAL A 12 -5.22 8.20 -11.95
CA VAL A 12 -5.15 8.96 -13.20
C VAL A 12 -3.76 9.55 -13.41
N GLY A 13 -3.06 9.93 -12.33
CA GLY A 13 -1.67 10.40 -12.41
C GLY A 13 -0.76 9.38 -13.09
N GLY A 14 -0.80 8.12 -12.64
CA GLY A 14 0.01 7.04 -13.22
C GLY A 14 -0.45 6.54 -14.59
N LEU A 15 -1.45 7.17 -15.21
CA LEU A 15 -1.79 7.00 -16.63
C LEU A 15 -1.11 8.05 -17.52
N LEU A 16 -0.50 9.08 -16.93
CA LEU A 16 0.19 10.13 -17.66
C LEU A 16 1.50 9.60 -18.25
N PRO A 17 1.91 10.12 -19.44
CA PRO A 17 2.99 9.51 -20.21
C PRO A 17 4.40 9.80 -19.65
N SER A 18 4.53 10.69 -18.67
CA SER A 18 5.82 11.03 -18.06
C SER A 18 5.70 11.27 -16.56
N ILE A 19 6.80 11.05 -15.84
CA ILE A 19 6.87 11.25 -14.40
C ILE A 19 6.70 12.74 -14.02
N GLU A 20 7.13 13.67 -14.88
CA GLU A 20 6.94 15.11 -14.65
C GLU A 20 5.45 15.47 -14.68
N LEU A 21 4.71 14.95 -15.67
CA LEU A 21 3.26 15.17 -15.78
C LEU A 21 2.52 14.52 -14.60
N GLU A 22 2.90 13.30 -14.21
CA GLU A 22 2.37 12.66 -13.01
C GLU A 22 2.64 13.50 -11.75
N THR A 23 3.86 14.00 -11.60
CA THR A 23 4.25 14.86 -10.47
C THR A 23 3.44 16.15 -10.43
N TYR A 24 3.27 16.83 -11.56
CA TYR A 24 2.45 18.05 -11.62
C TYR A 24 0.99 17.77 -11.29
N PHE A 25 0.44 16.69 -11.84
CA PHE A 25 -0.94 16.28 -11.57
C PHE A 25 -1.15 15.95 -10.09
N LEU A 26 -0.29 15.12 -9.49
CA LEU A 26 -0.39 14.75 -8.09
C LEU A 26 -0.12 15.92 -7.14
N SER A 27 0.73 16.87 -7.54
CA SER A 27 0.92 18.15 -6.81
C SER A 27 -0.37 18.97 -6.81
N GLY A 28 -1.00 19.14 -7.99
CA GLY A 28 -2.28 19.83 -8.13
C GLY A 28 -3.40 19.15 -7.34
N LEU A 29 -3.51 17.82 -7.44
CA LEU A 29 -4.49 17.01 -6.70
C LEU A 29 -4.32 17.15 -5.19
N SER A 30 -3.08 17.06 -4.70
CA SER A 30 -2.77 17.22 -3.28
C SER A 30 -3.16 18.61 -2.78
N GLY A 31 -2.78 19.67 -3.51
CA GLY A 31 -3.14 21.06 -3.20
C GLY A 31 -4.65 21.28 -3.18
N PHE A 32 -5.36 20.78 -4.19
CA PHE A 32 -6.82 20.85 -4.27
C PHE A 32 -7.49 20.16 -3.08
N LEU A 33 -7.07 18.94 -2.73
CA LEU A 33 -7.64 18.20 -1.60
C LEU A 33 -7.37 18.91 -0.26
N PHE A 34 -6.18 19.50 -0.09
CA PHE A 34 -5.88 20.31 1.09
C PHE A 34 -6.77 21.56 1.17
N ALA A 35 -7.03 22.22 0.04
CA ALA A 35 -7.98 23.32 -0.02
C ALA A 35 -9.39 22.84 0.37
N CYS A 36 -9.86 21.72 -0.17
CA CYS A 36 -11.14 21.11 0.23
C CYS A 36 -11.20 20.81 1.72
N THR A 37 -10.10 20.30 2.30
CA THR A 37 -9.99 20.05 3.74
C THR A 37 -10.18 21.32 4.56
N PHE A 38 -9.45 22.38 4.20
CA PHE A 38 -9.49 23.66 4.89
C PHE A 38 -10.86 24.34 4.78
N LEU A 39 -11.43 24.36 3.57
CA LEU A 39 -12.75 24.91 3.32
C LEU A 39 -13.85 24.13 4.08
N SER A 40 -13.77 22.79 4.08
CA SER A 40 -14.70 21.96 4.84
C SER A 40 -14.62 22.26 6.33
N LYS A 41 -13.41 22.43 6.88
CA LYS A 41 -13.19 22.72 8.30
C LYS A 41 -13.71 24.11 8.72
N ARG A 42 -13.74 25.08 7.80
CA ARG A 42 -14.25 26.44 8.06
C ARG A 42 -15.75 26.59 7.83
N SER A 43 -16.36 25.68 7.09
CA SER A 43 -17.79 25.74 6.77
C SER A 43 -18.62 25.10 7.88
N LEU A 44 -19.62 25.83 8.39
CA LEU A 44 -20.55 25.33 9.40
C LEU A 44 -21.29 24.06 8.95
N SER A 45 -21.60 23.94 7.66
CA SER A 45 -22.33 22.78 7.12
C SER A 45 -21.44 21.57 6.85
N LEU A 46 -20.15 21.79 6.60
CA LEU A 46 -19.21 20.74 6.18
C LEU A 46 -18.16 20.37 7.23
N GLU A 47 -18.10 21.10 8.35
CA GLU A 47 -17.10 20.89 9.39
C GLU A 47 -17.05 19.42 9.80
N ARG A 48 -18.20 18.80 10.05
CA ARG A 48 -18.26 17.39 10.45
C ARG A 48 -17.58 16.42 9.48
N TYR A 49 -17.40 16.77 8.20
CA TYR A 49 -16.85 15.92 7.15
C TYR A 49 -15.38 16.20 6.83
N TRP A 50 -14.71 17.19 7.44
CA TRP A 50 -13.35 17.61 7.05
C TRP A 50 -12.31 16.48 7.07
N HIS A 51 -12.52 15.45 7.89
CA HIS A 51 -11.66 14.28 7.97
C HIS A 51 -11.58 13.48 6.65
N ILE A 52 -12.63 13.54 5.81
CA ILE A 52 -12.68 12.82 4.54
C ILE A 52 -11.70 13.42 3.53
N PRO A 53 -11.83 14.71 3.11
CA PRO A 53 -10.85 15.32 2.22
C PRO A 53 -9.46 15.31 2.84
N PHE A 54 -9.33 15.43 4.18
CA PHE A 54 -8.03 15.34 4.85
C PHE A 54 -7.34 13.99 4.61
N ALA A 55 -8.08 12.88 4.72
CA ALA A 55 -7.55 11.54 4.45
C ALA A 55 -7.00 11.45 3.03
N PHE A 56 -7.73 11.99 2.05
CA PHE A 56 -7.31 12.00 0.65
C PHE A 56 -6.15 12.97 0.40
N SER A 57 -6.09 14.11 1.08
CA SER A 57 -4.93 15.01 1.04
C SER A 57 -3.67 14.31 1.49
N VAL A 58 -3.73 13.60 2.63
CA VAL A 58 -2.60 12.84 3.16
C VAL A 58 -2.25 11.69 2.21
N PHE A 59 -3.24 10.98 1.68
CA PHE A 59 -3.05 9.89 0.72
C PHE A 59 -2.29 10.38 -0.53
N SER A 60 -2.78 11.46 -1.14
CA SER A 60 -2.22 12.05 -2.36
C SER A 60 -0.83 12.62 -2.13
N LEU A 61 -0.62 13.37 -1.04
CA LEU A 61 0.69 13.94 -0.70
C LEU A 61 1.71 12.85 -0.41
N SER A 62 1.33 11.81 0.36
CA SER A 62 2.24 10.70 0.66
C SER A 62 2.64 9.97 -0.62
N GLY A 63 1.69 9.72 -1.52
CA GLY A 63 1.99 9.11 -2.82
C GLY A 63 2.85 9.97 -3.73
N LEU A 64 2.64 11.29 -3.74
CA LEU A 64 3.51 12.24 -4.43
C LEU A 64 4.94 12.20 -3.87
N LEU A 65 5.08 12.20 -2.54
CA LEU A 65 6.39 12.10 -1.89
C LEU A 65 7.06 10.77 -2.22
N ASP A 66 6.33 9.66 -2.19
CA ASP A 66 6.83 8.35 -2.60
C ASP A 66 7.32 8.35 -4.06
N LEU A 67 6.53 8.88 -4.99
CA LEU A 67 6.92 9.00 -6.40
C LEU A 67 8.24 9.76 -6.55
N VAL A 68 8.33 10.97 -5.98
CA VAL A 68 9.49 11.86 -6.17
C VAL A 68 10.71 11.34 -5.44
N LEU A 69 10.56 10.92 -4.18
CA LEU A 69 11.68 10.47 -3.34
C LEU A 69 12.21 9.12 -3.78
N THR A 70 11.35 8.16 -4.09
CA THR A 70 11.78 6.83 -4.53
C THR A 70 12.41 6.90 -5.92
N HIS A 71 11.78 7.58 -6.89
CA HIS A 71 12.36 7.75 -8.22
C HIS A 71 13.69 8.52 -8.16
N GLY A 72 13.71 9.65 -7.44
CA GLY A 72 14.92 10.44 -7.25
C GLY A 72 16.04 9.62 -6.60
N PHE A 73 15.73 8.85 -5.56
CA PHE A 73 16.71 7.99 -4.88
C PHE A 73 17.27 6.90 -5.82
N VAL A 74 16.42 6.21 -6.57
CA VAL A 74 16.84 5.16 -7.50
C VAL A 74 17.74 5.71 -8.61
N VAL A 75 17.34 6.81 -9.24
CA VAL A 75 18.08 7.37 -10.39
C VAL A 75 19.32 8.13 -9.95
N THR A 76 19.25 8.96 -8.91
CA THR A 76 20.34 9.89 -8.56
C THR A 76 21.29 9.38 -7.49
N VAL A 77 20.82 8.54 -6.57
CA VAL A 77 21.64 8.04 -5.45
C VAL A 77 22.15 6.63 -5.73
N LEU A 78 21.29 5.75 -6.26
CA LEU A 78 21.71 4.39 -6.61
C LEU A 78 22.33 4.28 -8.00
N ASP A 79 22.14 5.29 -8.86
CA ASP A 79 22.52 5.28 -10.28
C ASP A 79 21.96 4.05 -11.00
N GLN A 80 20.68 3.75 -10.73
CA GLN A 80 19.96 2.60 -11.29
C GLN A 80 18.74 3.06 -12.08
N THR A 81 18.34 2.23 -13.03
CA THR A 81 17.08 2.37 -13.75
C THR A 81 16.25 1.11 -13.56
N PRO A 82 14.92 1.22 -13.31
CA PRO A 82 14.03 0.07 -13.32
C PRO A 82 14.12 -0.71 -14.63
N THR A 83 13.93 -2.02 -14.56
CA THR A 83 13.94 -2.89 -15.73
C THR A 83 12.52 -3.29 -16.10
N ALA A 84 12.33 -3.86 -17.30
CA ALA A 84 11.04 -4.39 -17.73
C ALA A 84 10.49 -5.48 -16.78
N THR A 85 11.38 -6.17 -16.07
CA THR A 85 11.04 -7.29 -15.19
C THR A 85 11.03 -6.95 -13.70
N ASN A 86 11.69 -5.86 -13.31
CA ASN A 86 11.62 -5.30 -11.97
C ASN A 86 11.38 -3.78 -12.05
N PRO A 87 10.14 -3.32 -11.79
CA PRO A 87 9.78 -1.91 -11.92
C PRO A 87 10.34 -1.03 -10.77
N ILE A 88 11.04 -1.62 -9.79
CA ILE A 88 11.54 -0.90 -8.62
C ILE A 88 13.00 -0.45 -8.84
N ALA A 89 13.88 -1.38 -9.20
CA ALA A 89 15.31 -1.13 -9.41
C ALA A 89 15.97 -2.26 -10.21
N SER A 90 17.21 -2.07 -10.67
CA SER A 90 17.93 -3.07 -11.48
C SER A 90 18.68 -4.14 -10.67
N THR A 91 18.76 -4.01 -9.34
CA THR A 91 19.49 -4.94 -8.46
C THR A 91 18.66 -5.33 -7.24
N VAL A 92 18.98 -6.48 -6.61
CA VAL A 92 18.28 -6.93 -5.39
C VAL A 92 18.45 -5.91 -4.28
N ILE A 93 19.67 -5.43 -4.05
CA ILE A 93 19.97 -4.41 -3.03
C ILE A 93 19.25 -3.10 -3.35
N GLY A 94 19.29 -2.65 -4.61
CA GLY A 94 18.57 -1.45 -5.02
C GLY A 94 17.07 -1.55 -4.78
N THR A 95 16.48 -2.74 -5.04
CA THR A 95 15.06 -3.01 -4.78
C THR A 95 14.74 -2.90 -3.29
N ILE A 96 15.59 -3.44 -2.42
CA ILE A 96 15.45 -3.34 -0.96
C ILE A 96 15.50 -1.88 -0.52
N LEU A 97 16.52 -1.14 -0.94
CA LEU A 97 16.71 0.25 -0.52
C LEU A 97 15.58 1.15 -1.02
N ALA A 98 15.16 0.99 -2.28
CA ALA A 98 14.04 1.71 -2.86
C ALA A 98 12.72 1.42 -2.12
N GLN A 99 12.45 0.15 -1.77
CA GLN A 99 11.24 -0.21 -1.02
C GLN A 99 11.23 0.41 0.39
N LEU A 100 12.39 0.47 1.06
CA LEU A 100 12.52 1.13 2.36
C LEU A 100 12.24 2.63 2.26
N VAL A 101 12.81 3.31 1.25
CA VAL A 101 12.54 4.73 0.98
C VAL A 101 11.07 4.94 0.68
N SER A 102 10.47 4.10 -0.16
CA SER A 102 9.04 4.15 -0.50
C SER A 102 8.15 3.99 0.74
N THR A 103 8.50 3.04 1.61
CA THR A 103 7.78 2.79 2.85
C THR A 103 7.85 3.99 3.79
N LEU A 104 9.03 4.59 3.96
CA LEU A 104 9.20 5.79 4.79
C LEU A 104 8.45 7.00 4.20
N SER A 105 8.47 7.15 2.88
CA SER A 105 7.79 8.24 2.16
C SER A 105 6.27 8.21 2.33
N ILE A 106 5.70 7.04 2.64
CA ILE A 106 4.29 6.90 2.98
C ILE A 106 4.04 6.99 4.49
N VAL A 107 4.73 6.15 5.27
CA VAL A 107 4.42 5.96 6.69
C VAL A 107 4.71 7.23 7.50
N VAL A 108 5.82 7.92 7.21
CA VAL A 108 6.23 9.11 7.98
C VAL A 108 5.22 10.26 7.78
N PRO A 109 4.86 10.68 6.54
CA PRO A 109 3.85 11.73 6.36
C PRO A 109 2.49 11.37 6.94
N VAL A 110 2.05 10.10 6.81
CA VAL A 110 0.79 9.64 7.40
C VAL A 110 0.77 9.84 8.91
N ILE A 111 1.84 9.45 9.61
CA ILE A 111 1.95 9.61 11.06
C ILE A 111 2.04 11.09 11.43
N LEU A 112 2.95 11.85 10.81
CA LEU A 112 3.18 13.26 11.13
C LEU A 112 1.92 14.11 10.93
N LEU A 113 1.22 13.93 9.81
CA LEU A 113 0.00 14.68 9.52
C LEU A 113 -1.16 14.24 10.40
N THR A 114 -1.23 12.97 10.80
CA THR A 114 -2.21 12.49 11.79
C THR A 114 -1.99 13.13 13.16
N ILE A 115 -0.73 13.25 13.60
CA ILE A 115 -0.38 13.94 14.86
C ILE A 115 -0.70 15.43 14.74
N TRP A 116 -0.26 16.08 13.65
CA TRP A 116 -0.45 17.51 13.42
C TRP A 116 -1.93 17.91 13.37
N SER A 117 -2.78 17.04 12.82
CA SER A 117 -4.23 17.20 12.79
C SER A 117 -4.93 16.90 14.11
N LYS A 118 -4.19 16.52 15.17
CA LYS A 118 -4.68 16.21 16.52
C LYS A 118 -5.69 15.04 16.58
N MET A 119 -5.67 14.14 15.60
CA MET A 119 -6.60 12.99 15.55
C MET A 119 -6.18 11.82 16.45
N GLY A 120 -4.95 11.84 16.98
CA GLY A 120 -4.37 10.78 17.79
C GLY A 120 -4.00 9.53 16.97
N LEU A 121 -2.96 8.81 17.40
CA LEU A 121 -2.43 7.65 16.68
C LEU A 121 -3.41 6.47 16.61
N LYS A 122 -4.34 6.37 17.57
CA LYS A 122 -5.43 5.40 17.52
C LYS A 122 -6.32 5.60 16.28
N SER A 123 -6.40 6.81 15.71
CA SER A 123 -7.20 7.06 14.49
C SER A 123 -6.65 6.38 13.23
N ILE A 124 -5.40 5.92 13.27
CA ILE A 124 -4.71 5.16 12.21
C ILE A 124 -4.29 3.75 12.70
N PHE A 125 -5.00 3.21 13.70
CA PHE A 125 -4.80 1.84 14.22
C PHE A 125 -3.43 1.56 14.83
N ILE A 126 -2.79 2.59 15.37
CA ILE A 126 -1.68 2.41 16.30
C ILE A 126 -2.28 2.35 17.72
N ASP A 127 -2.76 1.17 18.08
CA ASP A 127 -3.30 0.83 19.39
C ASP A 127 -2.70 -0.50 19.89
N ARG A 128 -2.57 -0.67 21.20
CA ARG A 128 -1.99 -1.86 21.85
C ARG A 128 -3.06 -2.85 22.34
N GLU A 129 -4.32 -2.42 22.46
CA GLU A 129 -5.32 -3.11 23.28
C GLU A 129 -5.68 -4.55 22.85
N LYS A 130 -5.36 -4.99 21.61
CA LYS A 130 -5.52 -6.40 21.17
C LYS A 130 -4.46 -6.86 20.17
N ILE A 131 -3.24 -6.33 20.27
CA ILE A 131 -2.16 -6.55 19.30
C ILE A 131 -1.89 -8.04 19.02
N TRP A 132 -1.89 -8.88 20.06
CA TRP A 132 -1.57 -10.31 19.93
C TRP A 132 -2.61 -11.11 19.13
N LYS A 133 -3.90 -10.75 19.21
CA LYS A 133 -4.93 -11.42 18.40
C LYS A 133 -4.69 -11.14 16.92
N GLY A 134 -4.40 -9.89 16.58
CA GLY A 134 -4.03 -9.49 15.22
C GLY A 134 -2.76 -10.15 14.74
N LEU A 135 -1.70 -10.14 15.55
CA LEU A 135 -0.40 -10.73 15.22
C LEU A 135 -0.48 -12.23 14.96
N ARG A 136 -1.22 -13.01 15.76
CA ARG A 136 -1.38 -14.46 15.54
C ARG A 136 -1.97 -14.75 14.16
N VAL A 137 -3.07 -14.08 13.83
CA VAL A 137 -3.73 -14.24 12.52
C VAL A 137 -2.80 -13.78 11.39
N GLY A 138 -2.10 -12.66 11.60
CA GLY A 138 -1.12 -12.13 10.64
C GLY A 138 0.02 -13.11 10.35
N ILE A 139 0.66 -13.64 11.39
CA ILE A 139 1.76 -14.61 11.27
C ILE A 139 1.28 -15.91 10.62
N ILE A 140 0.09 -16.41 10.98
CA ILE A 140 -0.47 -17.61 10.32
C ILE A 140 -0.66 -17.37 8.82
N GLY A 141 -1.28 -16.24 8.44
CA GLY A 141 -1.42 -15.88 7.03
C GLY A 141 -0.07 -15.77 6.31
N PHE A 142 0.89 -15.10 6.94
CA PHE A 142 2.25 -14.96 6.43
C PHE A 142 2.90 -16.31 6.14
N VAL A 143 2.89 -17.22 7.11
CA VAL A 143 3.48 -18.56 6.98
C VAL A 143 2.76 -19.36 5.90
N ILE A 144 1.43 -19.27 5.80
CA ILE A 144 0.66 -19.95 4.75
C ILE A 144 1.14 -19.49 3.37
N PHE A 145 1.16 -18.19 3.08
CA PHE A 145 1.60 -17.70 1.77
C PHE A 145 3.07 -18.00 1.48
N TYR A 146 3.92 -17.96 2.51
CA TYR A 146 5.32 -18.36 2.38
C TYR A 146 5.44 -19.81 1.93
N LEU A 147 4.73 -20.74 2.58
CA LEU A 147 4.75 -22.16 2.24
C LEU A 147 4.10 -22.44 0.87
N LEU A 148 3.00 -21.76 0.54
CA LEU A 148 2.36 -21.87 -0.77
C LEU A 148 3.30 -21.41 -1.89
N THR A 149 4.05 -20.32 -1.67
CA THR A 149 5.03 -19.84 -2.64
C THR A 149 6.21 -20.80 -2.76
N LEU A 150 6.77 -21.26 -1.63
CA LEU A 150 7.87 -22.23 -1.60
C LEU A 150 7.51 -23.55 -2.32
N SER A 151 6.26 -23.99 -2.21
CA SER A 151 5.77 -25.21 -2.88
C SER A 151 5.59 -25.06 -4.39
N GLY A 152 5.66 -23.84 -4.93
CA GLY A 152 5.41 -23.53 -6.34
C GLY A 152 3.92 -23.41 -6.71
N LEU A 153 2.99 -23.60 -5.77
CA LEU A 153 1.55 -23.58 -6.06
C LEU A 153 1.05 -22.24 -6.63
N LEU A 154 1.72 -21.14 -6.30
CA LEU A 154 1.38 -19.80 -6.78
C LEU A 154 2.06 -19.40 -8.09
N GLN A 155 2.92 -20.25 -8.66
CA GLN A 155 3.69 -19.94 -9.87
C GLN A 155 2.80 -19.71 -11.10
N SER A 156 1.66 -20.38 -11.21
CA SER A 156 0.73 -20.15 -12.32
C SER A 156 0.07 -18.77 -12.27
N LEU A 157 -0.18 -18.25 -11.07
CA LEU A 157 -0.76 -16.92 -10.86
C LEU A 157 0.30 -15.82 -10.95
N PHE A 158 1.51 -16.11 -10.48
CA PHE A 158 2.67 -15.22 -10.43
C PHE A 158 3.89 -15.90 -11.05
N PRO A 159 4.02 -15.87 -12.39
CA PRO A 159 5.09 -16.56 -13.09
C PRO A 159 6.46 -16.02 -12.69
N ASN A 160 7.27 -16.89 -12.10
CA ASN A 160 8.68 -16.67 -11.82
C ASN A 160 9.54 -17.50 -12.79
N ASN A 161 10.85 -17.20 -12.89
CA ASN A 161 11.81 -17.85 -13.79
C ASN A 161 12.19 -19.30 -13.40
N GLY A 162 11.23 -20.10 -12.92
CA GLY A 162 11.47 -21.51 -12.56
C GLY A 162 12.40 -21.64 -11.36
N ILE A 163 12.12 -20.92 -10.27
CA ILE A 163 13.02 -20.88 -9.13
C ILE A 163 13.07 -22.21 -8.38
N THR A 164 14.27 -22.66 -8.00
CA THR A 164 14.45 -23.81 -7.12
C THR A 164 14.13 -23.44 -5.66
N PRO A 165 13.74 -24.40 -4.80
CA PRO A 165 13.60 -24.15 -3.36
C PRO A 165 14.85 -23.55 -2.72
N SER A 166 16.05 -23.99 -3.14
CA SER A 166 17.31 -23.46 -2.63
C SER A 166 17.48 -21.98 -2.96
N ARG A 167 17.20 -21.56 -4.20
CA ARG A 167 17.29 -20.16 -4.61
C ARG A 167 16.22 -19.31 -3.93
N PHE A 168 15.02 -19.84 -3.70
CA PHE A 168 13.98 -19.16 -2.91
C PHE A 168 14.46 -18.89 -1.49
N LEU A 169 15.08 -19.87 -0.82
CA LEU A 169 15.66 -19.69 0.52
C LEU A 169 16.80 -18.66 0.51
N THR A 170 17.63 -18.60 -0.54
CA THR A 170 18.66 -17.56 -0.69
C THR A 170 18.07 -16.16 -0.83
N LEU A 171 16.96 -16.01 -1.56
CA LEU A 171 16.27 -14.72 -1.73
C LEU A 171 15.39 -14.34 -0.54
N THR A 172 15.10 -15.29 0.36
CA THR A 172 14.18 -15.08 1.48
C THR A 172 14.53 -13.85 2.31
N PRO A 173 15.78 -13.58 2.72
CA PRO A 173 16.10 -12.37 3.48
C PRO A 173 15.69 -11.08 2.77
N ALA A 174 15.92 -10.99 1.46
CA ALA A 174 15.49 -9.85 0.64
C ALA A 174 13.97 -9.76 0.57
N ILE A 175 13.30 -10.89 0.28
CA ILE A 175 11.83 -10.99 0.22
C ILE A 175 11.22 -10.51 1.53
N LEU A 176 11.71 -10.98 2.68
CA LEU A 176 11.20 -10.61 4.00
C LEU A 176 11.22 -9.10 4.22
N ILE A 177 12.34 -8.42 3.91
CA ILE A 177 12.45 -6.97 4.07
C ILE A 177 11.44 -6.28 3.14
N LEU A 178 11.36 -6.70 1.88
CA LEU A 178 10.50 -6.10 0.88
C LEU A 178 9.03 -6.21 1.26
N VAL A 179 8.56 -7.42 1.57
CA VAL A 179 7.15 -7.67 1.84
C VAL A 179 6.69 -7.09 3.16
N LEU A 180 7.51 -7.14 4.21
CA LEU A 180 7.15 -6.53 5.50
C LEU A 180 7.07 -5.02 5.39
N SER A 181 7.97 -4.43 4.61
CA SER A 181 7.98 -3.00 4.32
C SER A 181 6.75 -2.60 3.49
N ASN A 182 6.42 -3.35 2.43
CA ASN A 182 5.26 -3.07 1.60
C ASN A 182 3.94 -3.30 2.33
N GLY A 183 3.78 -4.42 3.04
CA GLY A 183 2.60 -4.70 3.83
C GLY A 183 2.32 -3.58 4.84
N LEU A 184 3.35 -3.07 5.52
CA LEU A 184 3.21 -1.92 6.41
C LEU A 184 2.81 -0.64 5.65
N ARG A 185 3.52 -0.34 4.56
CA ARG A 185 3.29 0.82 3.69
C ARG A 185 1.85 0.89 3.22
N GLU A 186 1.33 -0.18 2.63
CA GLU A 186 -0.01 -0.21 2.06
C GLU A 186 -1.10 -0.23 3.12
N GLU A 187 -0.89 -0.91 4.25
CA GLU A 187 -1.86 -0.87 5.35
C GLU A 187 -2.00 0.54 5.93
N PHE A 188 -0.91 1.31 6.04
CA PHE A 188 -0.98 2.72 6.44
C PHE A 188 -1.70 3.56 5.39
N TRP A 189 -1.32 3.38 4.12
CA TRP A 189 -1.82 4.20 3.03
C TRP A 189 -3.31 4.01 2.80
N PHE A 190 -3.79 2.77 2.82
CA PHE A 190 -5.20 2.48 2.56
C PHE A 190 -6.03 2.38 3.85
N ARG A 191 -5.71 1.45 4.78
CA ARG A 191 -6.61 1.17 5.91
C ARG A 191 -6.43 2.19 7.03
N GLY A 192 -5.19 2.54 7.35
CA GLY A 192 -4.85 3.55 8.34
C GLY A 192 -5.52 4.89 8.04
N LEU A 193 -5.42 5.37 6.80
CA LEU A 193 -6.04 6.63 6.41
C LEU A 193 -7.56 6.56 6.35
N PHE A 194 -8.14 5.50 5.80
CA PHE A 194 -9.54 5.54 5.39
C PHE A 194 -10.51 4.86 6.36
N LEU A 195 -10.17 3.72 6.95
CA LEU A 195 -11.16 2.81 7.55
C LEU A 195 -11.96 3.46 8.70
N LYS A 196 -11.28 4.08 9.69
CA LYS A 196 -11.94 4.80 10.80
C LYS A 196 -12.63 6.08 10.35
N LYS A 197 -12.03 6.81 9.39
CA LYS A 197 -12.53 8.11 8.93
C LYS A 197 -13.80 7.93 8.12
N TYR A 198 -13.89 6.90 7.28
CA TYR A 198 -15.13 6.51 6.59
C TYR A 198 -16.15 5.94 7.58
N GLY A 199 -15.70 5.14 8.56
CA GLY A 199 -16.55 4.45 9.53
C GLY A 199 -17.49 5.37 10.28
N ARG A 200 -17.03 6.60 10.58
CA ARG A 200 -17.83 7.63 11.25
C ARG A 200 -19.07 8.06 10.45
N PHE A 201 -19.08 7.90 9.13
CA PHE A 201 -20.17 8.39 8.26
C PHE A 201 -20.90 7.27 7.52
N LEU A 202 -20.18 6.25 7.04
CA LEU A 202 -20.74 5.17 6.23
C LEU A 202 -21.05 3.91 7.06
N GLY A 203 -20.60 3.86 8.31
CA GLY A 203 -20.63 2.66 9.14
C GLY A 203 -19.47 1.70 8.82
N PRO A 204 -19.21 0.71 9.70
CA PRO A 204 -18.02 -0.12 9.65
C PRO A 204 -17.98 -1.08 8.46
N LEU A 205 -19.14 -1.56 7.97
CA LEU A 205 -19.22 -2.47 6.83
C LEU A 205 -18.95 -1.73 5.51
N SER A 206 -19.73 -0.70 5.21
CA SER A 206 -19.60 0.10 4.00
C SER A 206 -18.21 0.72 3.85
N SER A 207 -17.60 1.13 4.96
CA SER A 207 -16.23 1.65 4.98
C SER A 207 -15.19 0.61 4.58
N ASN A 208 -15.39 -0.64 5.01
CA ASN A 208 -14.52 -1.75 4.66
C ASN A 208 -14.65 -2.11 3.18
N VAL A 209 -15.89 -2.16 2.67
CA VAL A 209 -16.17 -2.41 1.26
C VAL A 209 -15.56 -1.31 0.40
N LEU A 210 -15.81 -0.04 0.72
CA LEU A 210 -15.27 1.08 -0.04
C LEU A 210 -13.74 1.09 -0.06
N GLN A 211 -13.09 0.89 1.09
CA GLN A 211 -11.64 0.82 1.17
C GLN A 211 -11.10 -0.35 0.33
N ALA A 212 -11.69 -1.55 0.46
CA ALA A 212 -11.28 -2.73 -0.30
C ALA A 212 -11.47 -2.53 -1.81
N THR A 213 -12.54 -1.86 -2.24
CA THR A 213 -12.76 -1.50 -3.64
C THR A 213 -11.67 -0.56 -4.14
N VAL A 214 -11.37 0.52 -3.43
CA VAL A 214 -10.30 1.47 -3.81
C VAL A 214 -8.95 0.75 -3.89
N PHE A 215 -8.65 -0.11 -2.91
CA PHE A 215 -7.45 -0.92 -2.87
C PHE A 215 -7.34 -1.86 -4.08
N ALA A 216 -8.38 -2.64 -4.38
CA ALA A 216 -8.38 -3.54 -5.53
C ALA A 216 -8.22 -2.78 -6.84
N LEU A 217 -8.96 -1.69 -7.05
CA LEU A 217 -8.88 -0.89 -8.28
C LEU A 217 -7.51 -0.21 -8.46
N PHE A 218 -6.77 0.03 -7.37
CA PHE A 218 -5.40 0.54 -7.44
C PHE A 218 -4.46 -0.38 -8.23
N HIS A 219 -4.81 -1.67 -8.29
CA HIS A 219 -4.03 -2.73 -8.93
C HIS A 219 -4.41 -2.99 -10.40
N LEU A 220 -5.25 -2.16 -11.03
CA LEU A 220 -5.73 -2.38 -12.41
C LEU A 220 -4.64 -2.47 -13.49
N GLN A 221 -3.40 -2.04 -13.21
CA GLN A 221 -2.32 -1.91 -14.20
C GLN A 221 -1.10 -2.77 -13.86
N VAL A 222 -1.22 -3.70 -12.90
CA VAL A 222 -0.10 -4.55 -12.51
C VAL A 222 0.28 -5.51 -13.62
N GLN A 223 1.58 -5.80 -13.74
CA GLN A 223 2.13 -6.65 -14.81
C GLN A 223 2.72 -7.97 -14.29
N TYR A 224 2.67 -8.22 -12.98
CA TYR A 224 3.27 -9.40 -12.35
C TYR A 224 2.37 -10.64 -12.31
N THR A 225 1.15 -10.56 -12.87
CA THR A 225 0.19 -11.68 -12.90
C THR A 225 -0.39 -11.86 -14.30
N GLN A 226 -0.62 -13.11 -14.69
CA GLN A 226 -1.27 -13.46 -15.96
C GLN A 226 -2.80 -13.38 -15.89
N PHE A 227 -3.38 -13.34 -14.69
CA PHE A 227 -4.82 -13.41 -14.48
C PHE A 227 -5.34 -12.20 -13.71
N LEU A 228 -5.25 -11.02 -14.33
CA LEU A 228 -5.57 -9.73 -13.70
C LEU A 228 -6.93 -9.73 -12.97
N LEU A 229 -8.00 -10.23 -13.60
CA LEU A 229 -9.33 -10.24 -12.97
C LEU A 229 -9.41 -11.14 -11.74
N VAL A 230 -8.73 -12.30 -11.77
CA VAL A 230 -8.64 -13.21 -10.62
C VAL A 230 -7.86 -12.56 -9.50
N PHE A 231 -6.74 -11.90 -9.84
CA PHE A 231 -5.94 -11.14 -8.89
C PHE A 231 -6.74 -10.01 -8.25
N LEU A 232 -7.48 -9.21 -9.02
CA LEU A 232 -8.33 -8.13 -8.49
C LEU A 232 -9.41 -8.67 -7.54
N GLY A 233 -10.04 -9.81 -7.89
CA GLY A 233 -11.01 -10.48 -7.03
C GLY A 233 -10.38 -10.92 -5.70
N PHE A 234 -9.20 -11.54 -5.77
CA PHE A 234 -8.43 -11.93 -4.59
C PHE A 234 -8.04 -10.71 -3.74
N THR A 235 -7.49 -9.66 -4.34
CA THR A 235 -7.08 -8.41 -3.68
C THR A 235 -8.26 -7.70 -3.02
N PHE A 236 -9.46 -7.74 -3.61
CA PHE A 236 -10.69 -7.25 -3.00
C PHE A 236 -11.07 -8.04 -1.75
N VAL A 237 -11.11 -9.38 -1.84
CA VAL A 237 -11.43 -10.27 -0.70
C VAL A 237 -10.40 -10.13 0.41
N LEU A 238 -9.11 -10.09 0.06
CA LEU A 238 -8.02 -9.82 0.97
C LEU A 238 -8.22 -8.47 1.66
N GLY A 239 -8.58 -7.42 0.90
CA GLY A 239 -8.84 -6.11 1.48
C GLY A 239 -10.00 -6.10 2.48
N LEU A 240 -11.09 -6.81 2.18
CA LEU A 240 -12.20 -6.98 3.13
C LEU A 240 -11.75 -7.69 4.40
N TRP A 241 -10.99 -8.77 4.27
CA TRP A 241 -10.49 -9.56 5.39
C TRP A 241 -9.53 -8.75 6.27
N LEU A 242 -8.55 -8.07 5.67
CA LEU A 242 -7.57 -7.27 6.40
C LEU A 242 -8.21 -6.08 7.11
N GLY A 243 -9.17 -5.40 6.48
CA GLY A 243 -9.89 -4.33 7.14
C GLY A 243 -10.81 -4.83 8.26
N TYR A 244 -11.39 -6.04 8.15
CA TYR A 244 -12.07 -6.68 9.29
C TYR A 244 -11.09 -6.95 10.44
N LEU A 245 -9.96 -7.60 10.15
CA LEU A 245 -8.91 -7.91 11.13
C LEU A 245 -8.38 -6.65 11.83
N MET A 246 -8.18 -5.56 11.07
CA MET A 246 -7.71 -4.28 11.61
C MET A 246 -8.72 -3.65 12.58
N LYS A 247 -10.02 -3.72 12.27
CA LYS A 247 -11.08 -3.24 13.19
C LYS A 247 -11.16 -4.08 14.45
N GLU A 248 -11.11 -5.40 14.31
CA GLU A 248 -11.21 -6.34 15.43
C GLU A 248 -10.03 -6.25 16.41
N SER A 249 -8.82 -6.09 15.87
CA SER A 249 -7.60 -6.00 16.67
C SER A 249 -7.28 -4.57 17.11
N GLY A 250 -7.85 -3.56 16.45
CA GLY A 250 -7.50 -2.16 16.65
C GLY A 250 -6.06 -1.82 16.25
N ASN A 251 -5.34 -2.75 15.62
CA ASN A 251 -3.90 -2.67 15.40
C ASN A 251 -3.54 -2.93 13.93
N ILE A 252 -2.59 -2.13 13.42
CA ILE A 252 -2.14 -2.19 12.03
C ILE A 252 -1.18 -3.35 11.71
N LEU A 253 -0.40 -3.83 12.69
CA LEU A 253 0.69 -4.78 12.44
C LEU A 253 0.17 -6.18 12.06
N GLY A 254 -0.93 -6.65 12.67
CA GLY A 254 -1.52 -7.93 12.31
C GLY A 254 -1.90 -8.01 10.83
N PRO A 255 -2.75 -7.08 10.33
CA PRO A 255 -3.03 -6.94 8.92
C PRO A 255 -1.78 -6.73 8.05
N ALA A 256 -0.83 -5.90 8.47
CA ALA A 256 0.39 -5.63 7.70
C ALA A 256 1.25 -6.89 7.50
N ILE A 257 1.37 -7.74 8.52
CA ILE A 257 2.10 -9.01 8.42
C ILE A 257 1.33 -10.00 7.54
N PHE A 258 0.00 -10.06 7.64
CA PHE A 258 -0.79 -10.91 6.75
C PHE A 258 -0.60 -10.48 5.28
N HIS A 259 -0.71 -9.17 5.03
CA HIS A 259 -0.51 -8.56 3.71
C HIS A 259 0.88 -8.88 3.18
N ALA A 260 1.91 -8.69 3.99
CA ALA A 260 3.28 -9.06 3.66
C ALA A 260 3.38 -10.53 3.19
N GLY A 261 2.63 -11.44 3.80
CA GLY A 261 2.52 -12.82 3.31
C GLY A 261 2.04 -12.90 1.87
N ALA A 262 0.91 -12.26 1.59
CA ALA A 262 0.28 -12.25 0.27
C ALA A 262 1.17 -11.64 -0.84
N ASP A 263 2.10 -10.77 -0.47
CA ASP A 263 3.03 -10.10 -1.39
C ASP A 263 4.29 -10.93 -1.72
N ILE A 264 4.59 -12.00 -0.96
CA ILE A 264 5.73 -12.90 -1.21
C ILE A 264 5.82 -13.35 -2.67
N PRO A 265 4.77 -13.92 -3.30
CA PRO A 265 4.86 -14.35 -4.70
C PRO A 265 5.12 -13.18 -5.66
N ILE A 266 4.64 -11.97 -5.36
CA ILE A 266 4.83 -10.78 -6.20
C ILE A 266 6.30 -10.36 -6.19
N TYR A 267 6.89 -10.18 -4.99
CA TYR A 267 8.30 -9.80 -4.89
C TYR A 267 9.24 -10.90 -5.37
N LEU A 268 8.83 -12.17 -5.30
CA LEU A 268 9.58 -13.26 -5.91
C LEU A 268 9.67 -13.08 -7.43
N VAL A 269 8.59 -12.66 -8.11
CA VAL A 269 8.64 -12.34 -9.54
C VAL A 269 9.68 -11.24 -9.81
N PHE A 270 9.67 -10.14 -9.04
CA PHE A 270 10.63 -9.06 -9.25
C PHE A 270 12.08 -9.51 -9.07
N LEU A 271 12.38 -10.29 -8.03
CA LEU A 271 13.75 -10.69 -7.72
C LEU A 271 14.28 -11.83 -8.61
N THR A 272 13.42 -12.74 -9.07
CA THR A 272 13.83 -13.88 -9.93
C THR A 272 14.23 -13.46 -11.34
N ASN A 273 13.87 -12.25 -11.75
CA ASN A 273 14.22 -11.69 -13.03
C ASN A 273 15.46 -10.79 -13.00
N LEU A 274 16.10 -10.64 -11.84
CA LEU A 274 17.37 -9.94 -11.73
C LEU A 274 18.51 -10.94 -11.91
N SER A 275 19.52 -10.56 -12.69
CA SER A 275 20.78 -11.29 -12.75
C SER A 275 21.39 -11.41 -11.33
N PRO A 276 21.95 -12.57 -10.96
CA PRO A 276 22.66 -12.72 -9.70
C PRO A 276 23.84 -11.76 -9.57
#